data_AF-A0A1I4RAL5-F1
#
_entry.id   AF-A0A1I4RAL5-F1
#
_cell.length_a   1.000
_cell.length_b   1.000
_cell.length_c   1.000
_cell.angle_alpha   90.00
_cell.angle_beta   90.00
_cell.angle_gamma   90.00
#
_symmetry.space_group_name_H-M   'P 1'
#
loop_
_entity.id
_entity.type
_entity.pdbx_description
1 polymer ?
#
loop_
_entity_poly.entity_id
_entity_poly.type
_entity_poly.pdbx_seq_one_letter_code
_entity_poly.pdbx_strand_id
1 'polypeptide(L)'
;MSKHPILLTVFIHEDLKDANQDQLSLDHFDWVTDEISNISGQAMDVNFIEPSAAPSISTFNYKGTDLGNLLERLYANVLSYINSDHFVFDDRLHKFLLLTRHAINDKILGVAYQPGALAIASITHNVTAAHEVAHMFGARHEDAEESVETYYGPTKSTLYPTAEGRVAFRFSDKNRENIRKYLDSLD
;
A
#
# COMPACT_ATOMS: atom_id res chain seq x y z
N MET A 1 4.19 -19.86 -18.60
CA MET A 1 3.09 -18.91 -18.87
C MET A 1 3.53 -17.57 -18.31
N SER A 2 3.28 -16.46 -19.00
CA SER A 2 3.59 -15.12 -18.48
C SER A 2 2.63 -14.84 -17.34
N LYS A 3 3.12 -14.69 -16.11
CA LYS A 3 2.31 -14.19 -15.00
C LYS A 3 1.92 -12.73 -15.32
N HIS A 4 0.67 -12.35 -15.03
CA HIS A 4 0.19 -10.98 -15.26
C HIS A 4 0.91 -9.99 -14.32
N PRO A 5 1.23 -8.77 -14.78
CA PRO A 5 1.87 -7.78 -13.92
C PRO A 5 0.92 -7.35 -12.80
N ILE A 6 1.49 -7.12 -11.61
CA ILE A 6 0.80 -6.54 -10.46
C ILE A 6 0.81 -5.02 -10.65
N LEU A 7 -0.33 -4.36 -10.47
CA LEU A 7 -0.44 -2.91 -10.60
C LEU A 7 -0.91 -2.29 -9.28
N LEU A 8 -0.20 -1.28 -8.80
CA LEU A 8 -0.66 -0.41 -7.73
C LEU A 8 -0.97 0.98 -8.29
N THR A 9 -2.25 1.36 -8.30
CA THR A 9 -2.66 2.73 -8.61
C THR A 9 -2.69 3.58 -7.35
N VAL A 10 -1.88 4.63 -7.32
CA VAL A 10 -1.72 5.52 -6.18
C VAL A 10 -2.38 6.86 -6.50
N PHE A 11 -3.48 7.17 -5.83
CA PHE A 11 -4.12 8.47 -5.89
C PHE A 11 -3.42 9.44 -4.96
N ILE A 12 -2.88 10.53 -5.50
CA ILE A 12 -2.27 11.60 -4.72
C ILE A 12 -3.40 12.47 -4.16
N HIS A 13 -3.45 12.60 -2.84
CA HIS A 13 -4.40 13.48 -2.18
C HIS A 13 -3.98 14.97 -2.34
N GLU A 14 -4.94 15.90 -2.34
CA GLU A 14 -4.71 17.34 -2.53
C GLU A 14 -3.75 17.96 -1.50
N ASP A 15 -3.68 17.38 -0.30
CA ASP A 15 -2.71 17.80 0.72
C ASP A 15 -1.25 17.44 0.39
N LEU A 16 -1.03 16.67 -0.67
CA LEU A 16 0.26 16.23 -1.17
C LEU A 16 0.54 16.70 -2.62
N LYS A 17 -0.27 17.62 -3.17
CA LYS A 17 -0.19 18.05 -4.58
C LYS A 17 1.11 18.72 -5.02
N ASP A 18 1.91 19.19 -4.07
CA ASP A 18 3.21 19.82 -4.27
C ASP A 18 4.37 18.82 -4.16
N ALA A 19 4.09 17.55 -3.86
CA ALA A 19 5.10 16.52 -3.80
C ALA A 19 5.60 16.14 -5.20
N ASN A 20 6.89 15.80 -5.27
CA ASN A 20 7.50 15.27 -6.49
C ASN A 20 7.24 13.76 -6.57
N GLN A 21 6.63 13.28 -7.66
CA GLN A 21 6.29 11.87 -7.83
C GLN A 21 7.53 10.95 -7.86
N ASP A 22 8.63 11.36 -8.50
CA ASP A 22 9.86 10.57 -8.54
C ASP A 22 10.41 10.37 -7.13
N GLN A 23 10.35 11.43 -6.30
CA GLN A 23 10.76 11.35 -4.91
C GLN A 23 9.80 10.48 -4.08
N LEU A 24 8.49 10.57 -4.33
CA LEU A 24 7.51 9.70 -3.69
C LEU A 24 7.74 8.23 -4.04
N SER A 25 8.05 7.92 -5.31
CA SER A 25 8.40 6.57 -5.75
C SER A 25 9.62 6.06 -5.00
N LEU A 26 10.71 6.84 -5.02
CA LEU A 26 11.98 6.49 -4.40
C LEU A 26 11.85 6.24 -2.88
N ASP A 27 11.14 7.12 -2.18
CA ASP A 27 11.06 7.09 -0.72
C ASP A 27 10.08 6.05 -0.17
N HIS A 28 9.02 5.73 -0.92
CA HIS A 28 7.88 4.96 -0.40
C HIS A 28 7.57 3.67 -1.17
N PHE A 29 7.90 3.58 -2.45
CA PHE A 29 7.37 2.53 -3.33
C PHE A 29 8.43 1.64 -3.97
N ASP A 30 9.56 2.17 -4.45
CA ASP A 30 10.54 1.40 -5.23
C ASP A 30 10.94 0.09 -4.53
N TRP A 31 11.31 0.20 -3.26
CA TRP A 31 11.75 -0.97 -2.48
C TRP A 31 10.64 -2.02 -2.31
N VAL A 32 9.37 -1.62 -2.16
CA VAL A 32 8.26 -2.57 -1.95
C VAL A 32 7.82 -3.18 -3.28
N THR A 33 7.92 -2.44 -4.38
CA THR A 33 7.72 -3.00 -5.73
C THR A 33 8.77 -4.06 -6.06
N ASP A 34 10.04 -3.79 -5.75
CA ASP A 34 11.13 -4.75 -5.90
C ASP A 34 10.92 -5.98 -5.01
N GLU A 35 10.54 -5.77 -3.74
CA GLU A 35 10.33 -6.85 -2.78
C GLU A 35 9.16 -7.76 -3.17
N ILE A 36 8.00 -7.20 -3.55
CA ILE A 36 6.85 -7.98 -4.03
C ILE A 36 7.19 -8.70 -5.33
N SER A 37 7.96 -8.06 -6.22
CA SER A 37 8.41 -8.69 -7.46
C SER A 37 9.32 -9.89 -7.20
N ASN A 38 10.25 -9.75 -6.25
CA ASN A 38 11.14 -10.83 -5.83
C ASN A 38 10.39 -11.98 -5.14
N ILE A 39 9.35 -11.69 -4.36
CA ILE A 39 8.55 -12.71 -3.67
C ILE A 39 7.74 -13.55 -4.66
N SER A 40 7.13 -12.89 -5.65
CA SER A 40 6.13 -13.45 -6.55
C SER A 40 6.68 -13.96 -7.89
N GLY A 41 7.85 -13.47 -8.29
CA GLY A 41 8.37 -13.65 -9.65
C GLY A 41 7.58 -12.91 -10.73
N GLN A 42 6.72 -11.96 -10.34
CA GLN A 42 5.91 -11.11 -11.23
C GLN A 42 6.37 -9.66 -11.08
N ALA A 43 6.43 -8.88 -12.16
CA ALA A 43 6.69 -7.44 -12.03
C ALA A 43 5.52 -6.76 -11.30
N MET A 44 5.85 -5.83 -10.41
CA MET A 44 4.89 -4.91 -9.79
C MET A 44 5.19 -3.48 -10.23
N ASP A 45 4.20 -2.82 -10.82
CA ASP A 45 4.28 -1.43 -11.28
C ASP A 45 3.45 -0.50 -10.38
N VAL A 46 3.88 0.76 -10.29
CA VAL A 46 3.15 1.83 -9.59
C VAL A 46 2.74 2.90 -10.60
N ASN A 47 1.46 3.25 -10.59
CA ASN A 47 0.90 4.32 -11.40
C ASN A 47 0.31 5.41 -10.51
N PHE A 48 0.89 6.61 -10.56
CA PHE A 48 0.39 7.75 -9.81
C PHE A 48 -0.71 8.49 -10.56
N ILE A 49 -1.79 8.80 -9.86
CA ILE A 49 -2.91 9.60 -10.35
C ILE A 49 -2.88 10.95 -9.65
N GLU A 50 -2.63 11.99 -10.44
CA GLU A 50 -2.59 13.38 -9.97
C GLU A 50 -3.98 13.84 -9.46
N PRO A 51 -4.03 14.80 -8.52
CA PRO A 51 -5.28 15.26 -7.93
C PRO A 51 -6.33 15.72 -8.95
N SER A 52 -5.86 16.34 -10.05
CA SER A 52 -6.72 16.85 -11.12
C SER A 52 -7.40 15.76 -11.96
N ALA A 53 -6.82 14.56 -12.03
CA ALA A 53 -7.36 13.44 -12.80
C ALA A 53 -8.47 12.69 -12.03
N ALA A 54 -8.42 12.70 -10.69
CA ALA A 54 -9.41 12.03 -9.85
C ALA A 54 -9.95 12.93 -8.71
N PRO A 55 -10.65 14.05 -9.01
CA PRO A 55 -11.04 15.03 -7.99
C PRO A 55 -11.86 14.45 -6.82
N SER A 56 -12.76 13.49 -7.08
CA SER A 56 -13.59 12.86 -6.04
C SER A 56 -12.80 11.99 -5.06
N ILE A 57 -11.61 11.54 -5.45
CA ILE A 57 -10.70 10.73 -4.63
C ILE A 57 -9.63 11.61 -3.99
N SER A 58 -9.07 12.57 -4.75
CA SER A 58 -8.00 13.44 -4.28
C SER A 58 -8.43 14.45 -3.23
N THR A 59 -9.72 14.78 -3.14
CA THR A 59 -10.30 15.57 -2.05
C THR A 59 -11.00 14.73 -0.98
N PHE A 60 -10.82 13.41 -0.98
CA PHE A 60 -11.51 12.52 -0.06
C PHE A 60 -11.18 12.87 1.40
N ASN A 61 -12.19 13.07 2.23
CA ASN A 61 -11.98 13.33 3.66
C ASN A 61 -11.52 12.05 4.36
N TYR A 62 -10.20 11.85 4.38
CA TYR A 62 -9.55 10.67 4.91
C TYR A 62 -9.35 10.70 6.44
N LYS A 63 -9.76 11.78 7.13
CA LYS A 63 -9.64 11.89 8.59
C LYS A 63 -10.81 11.20 9.28
N GLY A 64 -10.52 10.41 10.32
CA GLY A 64 -11.57 9.78 11.11
C GLY A 64 -11.07 8.68 12.06
N THR A 65 -12.02 8.11 12.80
CA THR A 65 -11.79 6.99 13.73
C THR A 65 -12.49 5.70 13.31
N ASP A 66 -13.56 5.80 12.53
CA ASP A 66 -14.26 4.66 11.93
C ASP A 66 -13.59 4.26 10.62
N LEU A 67 -12.58 3.39 10.73
CA LEU A 67 -11.73 2.97 9.61
C LEU A 67 -12.48 2.10 8.58
N GLY A 68 -13.45 1.30 9.02
CA GLY A 68 -14.24 0.44 8.13
C GLY A 68 -15.09 1.28 7.18
N ASN A 69 -15.89 2.19 7.74
CA ASN A 69 -16.68 3.13 6.96
C ASN A 69 -15.80 4.07 6.11
N LEU A 70 -14.60 4.43 6.60
CA LEU A 70 -13.64 5.20 5.82
C LEU A 70 -13.23 4.47 4.53
N LEU A 71 -12.83 3.20 4.65
CA LEU A 71 -12.46 2.38 3.50
C LEU A 71 -13.65 2.14 2.58
N GLU A 72 -14.84 1.86 3.10
CA GLU A 72 -16.05 1.65 2.28
C GLU A 72 -16.39 2.87 1.41
N ARG A 73 -16.36 4.08 2.00
CA ARG A 73 -16.63 5.31 1.24
C ARG A 73 -15.54 5.60 0.20
N LEU A 74 -14.28 5.38 0.54
CA LEU A 74 -13.19 5.55 -0.42
C LEU A 74 -13.32 4.54 -1.56
N TYR A 75 -13.66 3.28 -1.25
CA TYR A 75 -13.83 2.24 -2.25
C TYR A 75 -14.96 2.56 -3.21
N ALA A 76 -16.09 3.09 -2.71
CA ALA A 76 -17.18 3.56 -3.57
C ALA A 76 -16.70 4.66 -4.56
N ASN A 77 -15.84 5.58 -4.12
CA ASN A 77 -15.27 6.61 -5.00
C ASN A 77 -14.32 6.00 -6.05
N VAL A 78 -13.48 5.03 -5.65
CA VAL A 78 -12.59 4.31 -6.58
C VAL A 78 -13.40 3.52 -7.61
N LEU A 79 -14.42 2.79 -7.20
CA LEU A 79 -15.32 2.07 -8.11
C LEU A 79 -16.03 3.02 -9.08
N SER A 80 -16.44 4.20 -8.63
CA SER A 80 -17.03 5.23 -9.51
C SER A 80 -16.02 5.71 -10.55
N TYR A 81 -14.77 5.97 -10.14
CA TYR A 81 -13.69 6.43 -11.01
C TYR A 81 -13.31 5.41 -12.08
N ILE A 82 -13.20 4.12 -11.73
CA ILE A 82 -12.84 3.09 -12.73
C ILE A 82 -14.02 2.71 -13.64
N ASN A 83 -15.26 2.79 -13.14
CA ASN A 83 -16.44 2.46 -13.93
C ASN A 83 -16.72 3.51 -15.03
N SER A 84 -16.28 4.76 -14.87
CA SER A 84 -16.39 5.75 -15.94
C SER A 84 -15.57 5.39 -17.18
N ASP A 85 -14.58 4.50 -17.05
CA ASP A 85 -13.68 4.10 -18.13
C ASP A 85 -13.99 2.71 -18.73
N HIS A 86 -15.11 2.07 -18.35
CA HIS A 86 -15.43 0.67 -18.70
C HIS A 86 -14.32 -0.33 -18.33
N PHE A 87 -13.53 -0.01 -17.32
CA PHE A 87 -12.36 -0.77 -16.93
C PHE A 87 -12.74 -1.95 -16.03
N VAL A 88 -12.40 -3.18 -16.46
CA VAL A 88 -12.52 -4.39 -15.63
C VAL A 88 -11.12 -4.70 -15.08
N PHE A 89 -11.00 -4.79 -13.75
CA PHE A 89 -9.76 -5.08 -13.06
C PHE A 89 -9.87 -6.38 -12.25
N ASP A 90 -8.73 -7.05 -12.05
CA ASP A 90 -8.61 -8.15 -11.10
C ASP A 90 -8.15 -7.57 -9.76
N ASP A 91 -9.02 -7.55 -8.76
CA ASP A 91 -8.74 -7.01 -7.42
C ASP A 91 -7.62 -7.75 -6.68
N ARG A 92 -7.19 -8.90 -7.20
CA ARG A 92 -6.07 -9.68 -6.69
C ARG A 92 -4.72 -9.19 -7.21
N LEU A 93 -4.69 -8.58 -8.40
CA LEU A 93 -3.47 -8.09 -9.07
C LEU A 93 -3.42 -6.56 -9.22
N HIS A 94 -4.58 -5.89 -9.20
CA HIS A 94 -4.68 -4.44 -9.30
C HIS A 94 -5.20 -3.87 -7.98
N LYS A 95 -4.32 -3.14 -7.31
CA LYS A 95 -4.52 -2.52 -6.00
C LYS A 95 -4.63 -1.01 -6.12
N PHE A 96 -5.28 -0.39 -5.14
CA PHE A 96 -5.51 1.05 -5.06
C PHE A 96 -5.06 1.59 -3.71
N LEU A 97 -4.38 2.73 -3.72
CA LEU A 97 -3.92 3.42 -2.53
C LEU A 97 -4.28 4.90 -2.62
N LEU A 98 -4.89 5.46 -1.59
CA LEU A 98 -4.91 6.92 -1.38
C LEU A 98 -3.67 7.31 -0.57
N LEU A 99 -2.77 8.09 -1.16
CA LEU A 99 -1.56 8.58 -0.51
C LEU A 99 -1.78 10.00 0.01
N THR A 100 -1.49 10.22 1.30
CA THR A 100 -1.77 11.49 1.99
C THR A 100 -0.52 12.08 2.63
N ARG A 101 -0.50 13.39 2.84
CA ARG A 101 0.60 14.03 3.60
C ARG A 101 0.58 13.65 5.08
N HIS A 102 -0.61 13.58 5.66
CA HIS A 102 -0.78 13.44 7.11
C HIS A 102 -1.50 12.14 7.49
N ALA A 103 -1.25 11.66 8.71
CA ALA A 103 -1.91 10.50 9.30
C ALA A 103 -3.45 10.61 9.34
N ILE A 104 -4.17 9.50 9.30
CA ILE A 104 -5.65 9.44 9.37
C ILE A 104 -6.16 10.09 10.67
N ASN A 105 -5.46 9.82 11.78
CA ASN A 105 -5.66 10.46 13.09
C ASN A 105 -4.35 10.45 13.89
N ASP A 106 -4.40 10.73 15.19
CA ASP A 106 -3.23 10.80 16.08
C ASP A 106 -2.51 9.48 16.30
N LYS A 107 -3.13 8.35 15.93
CA LYS A 107 -2.62 6.99 16.16
C LYS A 107 -2.46 6.16 14.89
N ILE A 108 -3.19 6.49 13.83
CA ILE A 108 -3.32 5.66 12.65
C ILE A 108 -2.69 6.36 11.44
N LEU A 109 -1.54 5.82 10.98
CA LEU A 109 -0.81 6.35 9.83
C LEU A 109 -1.36 5.85 8.49
N GLY A 110 -2.04 4.71 8.49
CA GLY A 110 -2.62 4.07 7.32
C GLY A 110 -3.64 3.00 7.72
N VAL A 111 -4.39 2.52 6.74
CA VAL A 111 -5.30 1.38 6.88
C VAL A 111 -5.52 0.71 5.53
N ALA A 112 -5.63 -0.62 5.53
CA ALA A 112 -5.89 -1.43 4.34
C ALA A 112 -6.98 -2.47 4.58
N TYR A 113 -7.60 -2.93 3.50
CA TYR A 113 -8.26 -4.24 3.52
C TYR A 113 -7.21 -5.36 3.58
N GLN A 114 -7.49 -6.39 4.39
CA GLN A 114 -6.54 -7.47 4.68
C GLN A 114 -7.18 -8.86 4.51
N PRO A 115 -6.95 -9.57 3.39
CA PRO A 115 -6.47 -9.03 2.11
C PRO A 115 -7.55 -8.19 1.42
N GLY A 116 -7.18 -7.45 0.38
CA GLY A 116 -8.14 -6.71 -0.44
C GLY A 116 -7.48 -5.80 -1.46
N ALA A 117 -8.25 -4.87 -2.02
CA ALA A 117 -7.82 -4.05 -3.15
C ALA A 117 -7.54 -2.58 -2.79
N LEU A 118 -7.81 -2.15 -1.56
CA LEU A 118 -7.78 -0.74 -1.19
C LEU A 118 -7.02 -0.48 0.11
N ALA A 119 -6.26 0.61 0.10
CA ALA A 119 -5.59 1.15 1.27
C ALA A 119 -5.56 2.70 1.29
N ILE A 120 -5.28 3.25 2.46
CA ILE A 120 -4.92 4.65 2.70
C ILE A 120 -3.58 4.64 3.43
N ALA A 121 -2.61 5.43 2.97
CA ALA A 121 -1.33 5.57 3.67
C ALA A 121 -0.88 7.02 3.71
N SER A 122 -0.33 7.42 4.85
CA SER A 122 0.35 8.71 4.96
C SER A 122 1.85 8.58 4.73
N ILE A 123 2.46 9.62 4.17
CA ILE A 123 3.93 9.72 4.03
C ILE A 123 4.63 10.14 5.34
N THR A 124 3.94 10.10 6.49
CA THR A 124 4.53 10.45 7.79
C THR A 124 5.70 9.53 8.16
N HIS A 125 5.69 8.29 7.65
CA HIS A 125 6.80 7.38 7.75
C HIS A 125 7.02 6.66 6.41
N ASN A 126 8.29 6.46 6.02
CA ASN A 126 8.60 5.94 4.68
C ASN A 126 8.03 4.54 4.40
N VAL A 127 7.89 3.73 5.46
CA VAL A 127 7.41 2.35 5.37
C VAL A 127 5.88 2.20 5.44
N THR A 128 5.13 3.28 5.72
CA THR A 128 3.67 3.18 5.91
C THR A 128 2.98 2.69 4.65
N ALA A 129 3.29 3.24 3.47
CA ALA A 129 2.70 2.79 2.21
C ALA A 129 2.93 1.29 1.98
N ALA A 130 4.17 0.82 2.18
CA ALA A 130 4.50 -0.60 2.03
C ALA A 130 3.82 -1.51 3.06
N HIS A 131 3.64 -1.05 4.30
CA HIS A 131 2.89 -1.76 5.34
C HIS A 131 1.46 -2.05 4.89
N GLU A 132 0.77 -1.01 4.41
CA GLU A 132 -0.61 -1.13 3.94
C GLU A 132 -0.71 -1.94 2.64
N VAL A 133 0.24 -1.78 1.73
CA VAL A 133 0.33 -2.58 0.50
C VAL A 133 0.51 -4.06 0.84
N ALA A 134 1.35 -4.40 1.82
CA ALA A 134 1.55 -5.79 2.22
C ALA A 134 0.28 -6.42 2.80
N HIS A 135 -0.52 -5.67 3.57
CA HIS A 135 -1.82 -6.14 4.06
C HIS A 135 -2.77 -6.52 2.93
N MET A 136 -2.80 -5.75 1.83
CA MET A 136 -3.61 -6.06 0.65
C MET A 136 -3.25 -7.42 0.01
N PHE A 137 -2.02 -7.88 0.20
CA PHE A 137 -1.52 -9.20 -0.24
C PHE A 137 -1.48 -10.26 0.88
N GLY A 138 -2.18 -10.02 1.99
CA GLY A 138 -2.36 -11.01 3.06
C GLY A 138 -1.25 -11.06 4.11
N ALA A 139 -0.32 -10.10 4.11
CA ALA A 139 0.62 -9.92 5.22
C ALA A 139 -0.13 -9.54 6.51
N ARG A 140 0.44 -9.89 7.66
CA ARG A 140 -0.18 -9.79 8.98
C ARG A 140 0.79 -9.28 10.03
N HIS A 141 0.21 -8.61 11.04
CA HIS A 141 0.94 -8.12 12.21
C HIS A 141 1.48 -9.27 13.06
N GLU A 142 0.72 -10.36 13.21
CA GLU A 142 1.10 -11.51 14.03
C GLU A 142 2.33 -12.26 13.49
N ASP A 143 2.59 -12.08 12.20
CA ASP A 143 3.71 -12.68 11.47
C ASP A 143 4.88 -11.70 11.34
N ALA A 144 4.82 -10.52 11.96
CA ALA A 144 5.92 -9.57 12.00
C ALA A 144 7.03 -10.03 12.95
N GLU A 145 8.26 -9.71 12.61
CA GLU A 145 9.45 -10.01 13.42
C GLU A 145 9.96 -8.73 14.10
N GLU A 146 10.32 -8.82 15.38
CA GLU A 146 10.97 -7.73 16.13
C GLU A 146 12.42 -7.49 15.69
N SER A 147 13.03 -8.49 15.07
CA SER A 147 14.45 -8.54 14.78
C SER A 147 14.71 -9.26 13.46
N VAL A 148 14.57 -8.54 12.36
CA VAL A 148 15.11 -8.93 11.04
C VAL A 148 16.52 -8.42 10.89
N GLU A 149 17.40 -9.24 10.31
CA GLU A 149 18.77 -8.83 9.99
C GLU A 149 18.80 -7.84 8.83
N THR A 150 19.54 -6.75 9.01
CA THR A 150 19.82 -5.75 7.96
C THR A 150 21.30 -5.42 7.93
N TYR A 151 21.74 -4.70 6.90
CA TYR A 151 23.11 -4.20 6.82
C TYR A 151 23.52 -3.36 8.05
N TYR A 152 22.56 -2.67 8.69
CA TYR A 152 22.81 -1.81 9.86
C TYR A 152 22.54 -2.52 11.19
N GLY A 153 22.35 -3.84 11.18
CA GLY A 153 22.01 -4.66 12.33
C GLY A 153 20.52 -4.97 12.46
N PRO A 154 20.11 -5.63 13.56
CA PRO A 154 18.74 -6.10 13.72
C PRO A 154 17.74 -4.96 13.93
N THR A 155 16.56 -5.07 13.32
CA THR A 155 15.50 -4.06 13.42
C THR A 155 14.12 -4.70 13.23
N LYS A 156 13.03 -3.98 13.51
CA LYS A 156 11.67 -4.50 13.34
C LYS A 156 11.33 -4.63 11.85
N SER A 157 10.66 -5.71 11.47
CA SER A 157 10.13 -5.86 10.10
C SER A 157 9.01 -4.83 9.81
N THR A 158 8.73 -4.58 8.52
CA THR A 158 7.77 -3.56 8.09
C THR A 158 6.36 -3.73 8.67
N LEU A 159 5.90 -4.97 8.91
CA LEU A 159 4.55 -5.25 9.44
C LEU A 159 4.46 -5.13 10.96
N TYR A 160 5.49 -4.64 11.64
CA TYR A 160 5.39 -4.43 13.07
C TYR A 160 4.28 -3.40 13.38
N PRO A 161 3.36 -3.65 14.32
CA PRO A 161 2.16 -2.83 14.51
C PRO A 161 2.43 -1.37 14.92
N THR A 162 3.60 -1.11 15.50
CA THR A 162 3.99 0.23 15.93
C THR A 162 5.10 0.77 15.04
N ALA A 163 4.95 2.04 14.62
CA ALA A 163 6.01 2.80 13.96
C ALA A 163 7.07 3.32 14.95
N GLU A 164 7.14 2.76 16.16
CA GLU A 164 8.10 3.16 17.17
C GLU A 164 9.47 2.53 16.93
N GLY A 165 10.49 3.38 16.82
CA GLY A 165 11.87 2.95 16.61
C GLY A 165 12.18 2.72 15.13
N ARG A 166 13.30 2.05 14.85
CA ARG A 166 13.70 1.74 13.47
C ARG A 166 12.87 0.57 12.95
N VAL A 167 12.37 0.73 11.73
CA VAL A 167 11.66 -0.29 10.95
C VAL A 167 12.45 -0.54 9.68
N ALA A 168 12.68 -1.81 9.33
CA ALA A 168 13.33 -2.18 8.09
C ALA A 168 12.43 -1.95 6.87
N PHE A 169 13.08 -1.67 5.75
CA PHE A 169 12.53 -1.81 4.40
C PHE A 169 12.56 -3.29 3.97
N ARG A 170 11.92 -4.16 4.77
CA ARG A 170 11.90 -5.62 4.59
C ARG A 170 10.73 -6.24 5.36
N PHE A 171 10.05 -7.18 4.72
CA PHE A 171 9.06 -8.04 5.37
C PHE A 171 9.73 -9.19 6.15
N SER A 172 9.11 -9.63 7.25
CA SER A 172 9.49 -10.88 7.92
C SER A 172 9.38 -12.07 6.95
N ASP A 173 10.13 -13.14 7.18
CA ASP A 173 10.10 -14.29 6.28
C ASP A 173 8.69 -14.89 6.19
N LYS A 174 7.98 -14.87 7.33
CA LYS A 174 6.61 -15.33 7.40
C LYS A 174 5.65 -14.48 6.57
N ASN A 175 5.82 -13.16 6.57
CA ASN A 175 5.00 -12.29 5.72
C ASN A 175 5.36 -12.43 4.23
N ARG A 176 6.62 -12.68 3.88
CA ARG A 176 7.01 -13.03 2.50
C ARG A 176 6.31 -14.31 2.04
N GLU A 177 6.20 -15.32 2.90
CA GLU A 177 5.41 -16.53 2.61
C GLU A 177 3.91 -16.24 2.43
N ASN A 178 3.32 -15.38 3.26
CA ASN A 178 1.90 -15.04 3.17
C ASN A 178 1.59 -14.33 1.83
N ILE A 179 2.41 -13.34 1.47
CA ILE A 179 2.31 -12.62 0.19
C ILE A 179 2.46 -13.60 -0.98
N ARG A 180 3.44 -14.50 -0.92
CA ARG A 180 3.62 -15.53 -1.95
C ARG A 180 2.39 -16.42 -2.09
N LYS A 181 1.86 -16.94 -0.98
CA LYS A 181 0.66 -17.80 -0.99
C LYS A 181 -0.56 -17.09 -1.56
N TYR A 182 -0.73 -15.81 -1.26
CA TYR A 182 -1.80 -15.00 -1.83
C TYR A 182 -1.66 -14.92 -3.35
N LEU A 183 -0.48 -14.58 -3.85
CA LEU A 183 -0.22 -14.41 -5.29
C LEU A 183 -0.20 -15.74 -6.08
N ASP A 184 0.30 -16.83 -5.49
CA ASP A 184 0.29 -18.15 -6.11
C ASP A 184 -1.11 -18.78 -6.16
N SER A 185 -2.06 -18.30 -5.34
CA SER A 185 -3.46 -18.76 -5.42
C SER A 185 -4.22 -18.26 -6.65
N LEU A 186 -3.55 -17.45 -7.48
CA LEU A 186 -4.10 -16.82 -8.68
C LEU A 186 -3.77 -17.60 -9.97
N ASP A 187 -2.80 -18.52 -9.91
CA ASP A 187 -2.39 -19.43 -10.99
C ASP A 187 -3.26 -20.70 -11.03
#